data_AF-T0HAD4-F1
#
_entry.id   AF-T0HAD4-F1
#
_cell.length_a   1.000
_cell.length_b   1.000
_cell.length_c   1.000
_cell.angle_alpha   90.00
_cell.angle_beta   90.00
_cell.angle_gamma   90.00
#
_symmetry.space_group_name_H-M   'P 1'
#
loop_
_entity.id
_entity.type
_entity.pdbx_description
1 polymer ?
#
loop_
_entity_poly.entity_id
_entity_poly.type
_entity_poly.pdbx_seq_one_letter_code
_entity_poly.pdbx_strand_id
1 'polypeptide(L)'
;MNLHPQIAALAAQMEDLSTFLRAQGDRLWPGRIDLCRHLVADSNFAGVDRFLRLFEGEDGLGGVTLGDPGAMAELERLRKAALSLAQRLAKEEGAD
;
A
#
# COMPACT_ATOMS: atom_id res chain seq x y z
N MET A 1 9.04 21.24 -1.64
CA MET A 1 7.93 20.36 -2.09
C MET A 1 8.44 19.47 -3.22
N ASN A 2 8.71 18.19 -2.93
CA ASN A 2 9.40 17.24 -3.84
C ASN A 2 8.51 16.01 -4.11
N LEU A 3 7.20 16.22 -4.27
CA LEU A 3 6.17 15.18 -4.06
C LEU A 3 5.85 14.29 -5.26
N HIS A 4 6.38 14.56 -6.45
CA HIS A 4 6.12 13.72 -7.62
C HIS A 4 6.83 12.34 -7.61
N PRO A 5 8.13 12.23 -7.25
CA PRO A 5 8.84 10.94 -7.27
C PRO A 5 8.45 9.98 -6.13
N GLN A 6 8.12 10.52 -4.94
CA GLN A 6 7.76 9.69 -3.79
C GLN A 6 6.38 9.06 -3.95
N ILE A 7 5.44 9.77 -4.56
CA ILE A 7 4.11 9.24 -4.90
C ILE A 7 4.21 8.16 -5.97
N ALA A 8 5.04 8.36 -6.99
CA ALA A 8 5.30 7.33 -8.00
C ALA A 8 5.90 6.06 -7.36
N ALA A 9 6.83 6.21 -6.41
CA ALA A 9 7.42 5.09 -5.68
C ALA A 9 6.38 4.33 -4.83
N LEU A 10 5.49 5.04 -4.14
CA LEU A 10 4.39 4.41 -3.40
C LEU A 10 3.44 3.67 -4.34
N ALA A 11 3.04 4.30 -5.45
CA ALA A 11 2.13 3.68 -6.42
C ALA A 11 2.72 2.41 -7.06
N ALA A 12 4.02 2.40 -7.36
CA ALA A 12 4.72 1.20 -7.83
C ALA A 12 4.74 0.10 -6.76
N GLN A 13 5.05 0.44 -5.51
CA GLN A 13 5.06 -0.53 -4.42
C GLN A 13 3.68 -1.16 -4.16
N MET A 14 2.61 -0.39 -4.35
CA MET A 14 1.23 -0.87 -4.28
C MET A 14 0.88 -1.79 -5.46
N GLU A 15 1.42 -1.53 -6.65
CA GLU A 15 1.28 -2.43 -7.82
C GLU A 15 1.93 -3.79 -7.58
N ASP A 16 3.16 -3.81 -7.05
CA ASP A 16 3.87 -5.04 -6.71
C ASP A 16 3.07 -5.86 -5.69
N LEU A 17 2.53 -5.20 -4.67
CA LEU A 17 1.70 -5.85 -3.65
C LEU A 17 0.41 -6.45 -4.24
N SER A 18 -0.29 -5.69 -5.09
CA SER A 18 -1.51 -6.15 -5.76
C SER A 18 -1.21 -7.36 -6.68
N THR A 19 -0.14 -7.28 -7.45
CA THR A 19 0.31 -8.35 -8.36
C THR A 19 0.69 -9.61 -7.61
N PHE A 20 1.43 -9.47 -6.51
CA PHE A 20 1.80 -10.57 -5.64
C PHE A 20 0.56 -11.28 -5.08
N LEU A 21 -0.41 -10.53 -4.54
CA LEU A 21 -1.63 -11.11 -3.99
C LEU A 21 -2.50 -11.84 -5.04
N ARG A 22 -2.57 -11.31 -6.28
CA ARG A 22 -3.19 -12.04 -7.40
C ARG A 22 -2.51 -13.38 -7.68
N ALA A 23 -1.18 -13.40 -7.66
CA ALA A 23 -0.41 -14.62 -7.89
C ALA A 23 -0.64 -15.66 -6.79
N GLN A 24 -0.98 -15.23 -5.57
CA GLN A 24 -1.36 -16.09 -4.45
C GLN A 24 -2.83 -16.52 -4.48
N GLY A 25 -3.60 -16.11 -5.49
CA GLY A 25 -5.01 -16.45 -5.65
C GLY A 25 -5.96 -15.58 -4.85
N ASP A 26 -5.49 -14.50 -4.22
CA ASP A 26 -6.35 -13.55 -3.52
C ASP A 26 -7.22 -12.77 -4.53
N ARG A 27 -8.53 -12.73 -4.27
CA ARG A 27 -9.52 -12.09 -5.17
C ARG A 27 -10.04 -10.76 -4.65
N LEU A 28 -9.70 -10.40 -3.41
CA LEU A 28 -10.37 -9.34 -2.65
C LEU A 28 -9.43 -8.15 -2.47
N TRP A 29 -8.20 -8.41 -2.06
CA TRP A 29 -7.20 -7.38 -1.77
C TRP A 29 -6.59 -6.71 -3.00
N PRO A 30 -6.29 -7.42 -4.10
CA PRO A 30 -5.76 -6.76 -5.29
C PRO A 30 -6.65 -5.61 -5.78
N GLY A 31 -7.97 -5.82 -5.79
CA GLY A 31 -8.93 -4.78 -6.20
C GLY A 31 -8.96 -3.58 -5.25
N ARG A 32 -8.88 -3.81 -3.94
CA ARG A 32 -8.80 -2.75 -2.93
C ARG A 32 -7.50 -1.94 -3.02
N ILE A 33 -6.38 -2.63 -3.25
CA ILE A 33 -5.06 -2.01 -3.38
C ILE A 33 -4.99 -1.17 -4.66
N ASP A 34 -5.47 -1.70 -5.79
CA ASP A 34 -5.50 -0.94 -7.05
C ASP A 34 -6.38 0.31 -6.96
N LEU A 35 -7.52 0.23 -6.26
CA LEU A 35 -8.36 1.40 -6.04
C LEU A 35 -7.64 2.47 -5.21
N CYS A 36 -6.94 2.09 -4.14
CA CYS A 36 -6.12 3.02 -3.37
C CYS A 36 -4.94 3.56 -4.18
N ARG A 37 -4.30 2.74 -5.02
CA ARG A 37 -3.19 3.15 -5.88
C ARG A 37 -3.64 4.24 -6.86
N HIS A 38 -4.80 4.06 -7.48
CA HIS A 38 -5.38 5.05 -8.38
C HIS A 38 -5.61 6.38 -7.65
N LEU A 39 -6.12 6.33 -6.41
CA LEU A 39 -6.34 7.53 -5.60
C LEU A 39 -5.02 8.20 -5.14
N VAL A 40 -3.97 7.43 -4.89
CA VAL A 40 -2.61 7.95 -4.59
C VAL A 40 -2.00 8.62 -5.82
N ALA A 41 -2.19 8.04 -7.01
CA ALA A 41 -1.67 8.58 -8.26
C ALA A 41 -2.44 9.82 -8.75
N ASP A 42 -3.74 9.90 -8.47
CA ASP A 42 -4.63 10.99 -8.91
C ASP A 42 -4.70 12.15 -7.89
N SER A 43 -4.62 11.86 -6.60
CA SER A 43 -4.64 12.85 -5.52
C SER A 43 -3.34 12.80 -4.73
N ASN A 44 -2.52 13.85 -4.88
CA ASN A 44 -1.17 13.96 -4.32
C ASN A 44 -1.05 13.73 -2.79
N PHE A 45 -2.15 13.66 -2.04
CA PHE A 45 -2.10 13.35 -0.61
C PHE A 45 -3.31 12.62 -0.04
N ALA A 46 -4.53 12.92 -0.51
CA ALA A 46 -5.75 12.27 -0.02
C ALA A 46 -5.76 10.75 -0.23
N GLY A 47 -5.03 10.25 -1.24
CA GLY A 47 -4.84 8.82 -1.46
C GLY A 47 -3.96 8.15 -0.39
N VAL A 48 -3.00 8.88 0.20
CA VAL A 48 -2.06 8.36 1.20
C VAL A 48 -2.76 8.11 2.54
N ASP A 49 -3.54 9.08 3.04
CA ASP A 49 -4.36 8.90 4.26
C ASP A 49 -5.34 7.72 4.09
N ARG A 50 -5.97 7.61 2.92
CA ARG A 50 -6.91 6.52 2.63
C ARG A 50 -6.22 5.15 2.57
N PHE A 51 -5.00 5.09 2.05
CA PHE A 51 -4.18 3.88 2.08
C PHE A 51 -3.81 3.48 3.51
N LEU A 52 -3.39 4.44 4.36
CA LEU A 52 -3.06 4.18 5.77
C LEU A 52 -4.27 3.62 6.53
N ARG A 53 -5.45 4.21 6.35
CA ARG A 53 -6.69 3.68 6.96
C ARG A 53 -7.05 2.28 6.50
N LEU A 54 -6.78 1.94 5.24
CA LEU A 54 -6.98 0.60 4.69
C LEU A 54 -5.97 -0.41 5.25
N PHE A 55 -4.80 0.06 5.70
CA PHE A 55 -3.77 -0.73 6.34
C PHE A 55 -4.09 -1.00 7.82
N GLU A 56 -4.61 0.00 8.54
CA GLU A 56 -4.82 -0.01 10.00
C GLU A 56 -6.17 -0.56 10.48
N GLY A 57 -7.13 -0.82 9.56
CA GLY A 57 -8.45 -1.33 9.93
C GLY A 57 -8.42 -2.75 10.54
N GLU A 58 -9.45 -3.06 11.35
CA GLU A 58 -9.82 -4.45 11.67
C GLU A 58 -10.23 -5.14 10.35
N ASP A 59 -9.65 -6.29 10.03
CA ASP A 59 -9.68 -6.87 8.66
C ASP A 59 -9.00 -5.99 7.58
N GLY A 60 -8.06 -5.14 8.00
CA GLY A 60 -7.21 -4.32 7.14
C GLY A 60 -6.12 -5.13 6.45
N LEU A 61 -5.40 -4.49 5.52
CA LEU A 61 -4.33 -5.15 4.78
C LEU A 61 -3.28 -5.74 5.72
N GLY A 62 -3.03 -5.12 6.88
CA GLY A 62 -2.10 -5.63 7.90
C GLY A 62 -2.49 -6.99 8.48
N GLY A 63 -3.78 -7.33 8.51
CA GLY A 63 -4.30 -8.58 9.08
C GLY A 63 -4.36 -9.75 8.10
N VAL A 64 -4.09 -9.53 6.81
CA VAL A 64 -4.17 -10.59 5.80
C VAL A 64 -3.04 -11.60 5.98
N THR A 65 -3.36 -12.88 5.97
CA THR A 65 -2.38 -13.97 6.13
C THR A 65 -2.42 -14.89 4.93
N LEU A 66 -1.24 -15.40 4.52
CA LEU A 66 -1.14 -16.45 3.52
C LEU A 66 -0.76 -17.78 4.18
N GLY A 67 -1.23 -18.88 3.63
CA GLY A 67 -0.95 -20.23 4.16
C GLY A 67 0.47 -20.72 3.88
N ASP A 68 1.13 -20.18 2.85
CA ASP A 68 2.53 -20.48 2.55
C ASP A 68 3.48 -19.54 3.32
N PRO A 69 4.45 -20.05 4.09
CA PRO A 69 5.34 -19.21 4.89
C PRO A 69 6.30 -18.35 4.05
N GLY A 70 6.68 -18.81 2.86
CA GLY A 70 7.51 -18.01 1.94
C GLY A 70 6.72 -16.83 1.37
N ALA A 71 5.47 -17.08 1.00
CA ALA A 71 4.55 -16.06 0.53
C ALA A 71 4.17 -15.08 1.64
N MET A 72 4.01 -15.55 2.88
CA MET A 72 3.76 -14.70 4.03
C MET A 72 4.94 -13.75 4.30
N ALA A 73 6.18 -14.25 4.25
CA ALA A 73 7.37 -13.41 4.43
C ALA A 73 7.50 -12.33 3.35
N GLU A 74 7.22 -12.67 2.09
CA GLU A 74 7.24 -11.70 0.99
C GLU A 74 6.11 -10.67 1.10
N LEU A 75 4.93 -11.11 1.54
CA LEU A 75 3.80 -10.22 1.84
C LEU A 75 4.14 -9.20 2.94
N GLU A 76 4.75 -9.65 4.04
CA GLU A 76 5.20 -8.77 5.11
C GLU A 76 6.24 -7.76 4.62
N ARG A 77 7.17 -8.20 3.76
CA ARG A 77 8.17 -7.33 3.14
C ARG A 77 7.52 -6.22 2.31
N LEU A 78 6.62 -6.59 1.40
CA LEU A 78 5.93 -5.66 0.50
C LEU A 78 5.06 -4.68 1.29
N ARG A 79 4.33 -5.17 2.31
CA ARG A 79 3.54 -4.34 3.22
C ARG A 79 4.40 -3.32 3.96
N LYS A 80 5.50 -3.76 4.54
CA LYS A 80 6.39 -2.88 5.32
C LYS A 80 7.00 -1.80 4.45
N ALA A 81 7.35 -2.13 3.20
CA ALA A 81 7.83 -1.15 2.22
C ALA A 81 6.76 -0.11 1.88
N ALA A 82 5.54 -0.55 1.54
CA ALA A 82 4.43 0.34 1.22
C ALA A 82 4.04 1.25 2.41
N LEU A 83 3.97 0.67 3.62
CA LEU A 83 3.65 1.41 4.84
C LEU A 83 4.72 2.46 5.17
N SER A 84 6.01 2.10 5.05
CA SER A 84 7.11 3.04 5.32
C SER A 84 7.09 4.24 4.38
N LEU A 85 6.77 4.02 3.10
CA LEU A 85 6.64 5.10 2.11
C LEU A 85 5.41 5.99 2.41
N ALA A 86 4.26 5.39 2.70
CA ALA A 86 3.04 6.11 3.03
C ALA A 86 3.20 6.95 4.31
N GLN A 87 3.85 6.42 5.36
CA GLN A 87 4.12 7.14 6.61
C GLN A 87 5.09 8.31 6.41
N ARG A 88 6.12 8.15 5.56
CA ARG A 88 7.03 9.25 5.21
C ARG A 88 6.29 10.38 4.51
N LEU A 89 5.50 10.05 3.49
CA LEU A 89 4.65 11.00 2.78
C LEU A 89 3.66 11.72 3.74
N ALA A 90 2.99 10.98 4.62
CA ALA A 90 2.08 11.54 5.62
C ALA A 90 2.78 12.53 6.57
N LYS A 91 4.00 12.21 7.00
CA LYS A 91 4.80 13.08 7.87
C LYS A 91 5.29 14.35 7.17
N GLU A 92 5.67 14.25 5.90
CA GLU A 92 6.14 15.40 5.11
C GLU A 92 5.03 16.42 4.86
N GLU A 93 3.79 15.99 4.74
CA GLU A 93 2.63 16.85 4.49
C GLU A 93 1.97 17.37 5.78
N GLY A 94 2.05 16.63 6.89
CA GLY A 94 1.61 17.09 8.21
C GLY A 94 2.61 18.00 8.94
N ALA A 95 3.78 18.26 8.34
CA ALA A 95 4.81 19.15 8.86
C ALA A 95 4.72 20.58 8.32
N ASP A 96 3.64 20.91 7.59
CA ASP A 96 3.29 22.27 7.14
C ASP A 96 2.36 22.97 8.16
#